data_AF-A0A2H6N8H3-F1
#
_entry.id   AF-A0A2H6N8H3-F1
#
_cell.length_a   1.000
_cell.length_b   1.000
_cell.length_c   1.000
_cell.angle_alpha   90.00
_cell.angle_beta   90.00
_cell.angle_gamma   90.00
#
_symmetry.space_group_name_H-M   'P 1'
#
loop_
_entity.id
_entity.type
_entity.pdbx_description
1 polymer ?
#
loop_
_entity_poly.entity_id
_entity_poly.type
_entity_poly.pdbx_seq_one_letter_code
_entity_poly.pdbx_strand_id
1 'polypeptide(L)'
;EGASGALDRMAPLCPLRGSGSRRAPWFTEELREMKRQKRLLELRWRASNSESDRSLLRAFIRTYLVAIRAAFIASTESRPTALFMVTRSLLNVRGAGEPLQGRAEQFVQFLSDKIARIWTDRDSDWAGPTKMKGADLSPVLWDEFESVTPENVDRAVGVMSTST
;
A
#
# COMPACT_ATOMS: atom_id res chain seq x y z
N GLU A 1 -36.98 11.35 23.86
CA GLU A 1 -35.90 10.47 24.37
C GLU A 1 -35.78 9.16 23.56
N GLY A 2 -35.49 9.21 22.25
CA GLY A 2 -35.55 8.00 21.39
C GLY A 2 -34.28 7.65 20.62
N ALA A 3 -33.37 8.59 20.40
CA ALA A 3 -32.23 8.40 19.51
C ALA A 3 -30.94 7.94 20.22
N SER A 4 -30.79 8.24 21.52
CA SER A 4 -29.54 7.98 22.24
C SER A 4 -29.28 6.50 22.52
N GLY A 5 -30.34 5.68 22.69
CA GLY A 5 -30.19 4.25 23.00
C GLY A 5 -29.96 3.35 21.77
N ALA A 6 -30.29 3.83 20.57
CA ALA A 6 -30.12 3.06 19.34
C ALA A 6 -28.65 3.00 18.90
N LEU A 7 -27.93 4.12 19.03
CA LEU A 7 -26.51 4.23 18.67
C LEU A 7 -25.63 3.34 19.58
N ASP A 8 -25.94 3.26 20.87
CA ASP A 8 -25.18 2.44 21.82
C ASP A 8 -25.38 0.92 21.60
N ARG A 9 -26.45 0.52 20.91
CA ARG A 9 -26.69 -0.87 20.48
C ARG A 9 -26.00 -1.21 19.15
N MET A 10 -25.90 -0.25 18.22
CA MET A 10 -25.25 -0.47 16.91
C MET A 10 -23.74 -0.32 16.98
N ALA A 11 -23.23 0.53 17.87
CA ALA A 11 -21.80 0.78 18.06
C ALA A 11 -21.54 1.08 19.55
N PRO A 12 -21.58 0.05 20.42
CA PRO A 12 -21.31 0.24 21.85
C PRO A 12 -19.96 0.92 22.03
N LEU A 13 -19.91 1.94 22.89
CA LEU A 13 -18.69 2.64 23.22
C LEU A 13 -17.70 1.65 23.87
N CYS A 14 -16.79 1.10 23.07
CA CYS A 14 -15.68 0.31 23.58
C CYS A 14 -14.80 1.25 24.43
N PRO A 15 -14.64 1.00 25.74
CA PRO A 15 -13.65 1.72 26.53
C PRO A 15 -12.31 1.52 25.84
N LEU A 16 -11.68 2.61 25.40
CA LEU A 16 -10.32 2.56 24.92
C LEU A 16 -9.50 1.99 26.07
N ARG A 17 -9.16 0.70 26.01
CA ARG A 17 -8.21 0.10 26.94
C ARG A 17 -6.96 0.95 26.78
N GLY A 18 -6.68 1.75 27.79
CA GLY A 18 -5.39 2.39 27.95
C GLY A 18 -4.37 1.27 28.11
N SER A 19 -3.92 0.71 26.98
CA SER A 19 -2.66 -0.01 26.97
C SER A 19 -1.64 1.07 27.28
N GLY A 20 -1.30 1.23 28.57
CA GLY A 20 -0.16 2.03 28.98
C GLY A 20 0.96 1.59 28.06
N SER A 21 1.42 2.51 27.21
CA SER A 21 2.29 2.20 26.08
C SER A 21 3.46 1.39 26.62
N ARG A 22 3.40 0.06 26.49
CA ARG A 22 4.49 -0.83 26.85
C ARG A 22 5.58 -0.49 25.86
N ARG A 23 6.44 0.45 26.28
CA ARG A 23 7.45 1.05 25.43
C ARG A 23 8.30 -0.10 24.91
N ALA A 24 8.37 -0.22 23.59
CA ALA A 24 9.14 -1.27 22.95
C ALA A 24 10.58 -1.20 23.47
N PRO A 25 11.09 -2.23 24.18
CA PRO A 25 12.42 -2.19 24.80
C PRO A 25 13.55 -1.96 23.79
N TRP A 26 13.32 -2.33 22.54
CA TRP A 26 14.24 -2.14 21.42
C TRP A 26 14.21 -0.74 20.79
N PHE A 27 13.24 0.11 21.17
CA PHE A 27 13.08 1.45 20.61
C PHE A 27 13.76 2.51 21.48
N THR A 28 15.09 2.57 21.33
CA THR A 28 15.99 3.43 22.11
C THR A 28 15.74 4.93 21.91
N GLU A 29 16.34 5.77 22.76
CA GLU A 29 16.31 7.24 22.57
C GLU A 29 16.94 7.64 21.23
N GLU A 30 18.02 6.99 20.84
CA GLU A 30 18.70 7.23 19.57
C GLU A 30 17.77 7.01 18.37
N LEU A 31 17.04 5.89 18.33
CA LEU A 31 16.07 5.64 17.26
C LEU A 31 14.89 6.63 17.27
N ARG A 32 14.53 7.16 18.43
CA ARG A 32 13.52 8.22 18.55
C ARG A 32 14.03 9.53 18.00
N GLU A 33 15.26 9.88 18.29
CA GLU A 33 15.90 11.06 17.72
C GLU A 33 16.03 10.93 16.21
N MET A 34 16.48 9.77 15.70
CA MET A 34 16.50 9.53 14.27
C MET A 34 15.10 9.67 13.64
N LYS A 35 14.05 9.18 14.30
CA LYS A 35 12.67 9.35 13.82
C LYS A 35 12.23 10.82 13.79
N ARG A 36 12.60 11.61 14.81
CA ARG A 36 12.35 13.06 14.85
C ARG A 36 13.10 13.78 13.73
N GLN A 37 14.39 13.49 13.57
CA GLN A 37 15.23 14.04 12.50
C GLN A 37 14.70 13.69 11.11
N LYS A 38 14.28 12.44 10.87
CA LYS A 38 13.60 12.05 9.63
C LYS A 38 12.42 12.99 9.33
N ARG A 39 11.59 13.27 10.35
CA ARG A 39 10.43 14.16 10.18
C ARG A 39 10.86 15.59 9.88
N LEU A 40 11.90 16.10 10.53
CA LEU A 40 12.45 17.43 10.24
C LEU A 40 12.97 17.54 8.80
N LEU A 41 13.66 16.51 8.31
CA LEU A 41 14.14 16.45 6.93
C LEU A 41 13.01 16.37 5.92
N GLU A 42 11.96 15.60 6.24
CA GLU A 42 10.75 15.55 5.42
C GLU A 42 10.05 16.90 5.38
N LEU A 43 9.91 17.58 6.51
CA LEU A 43 9.33 18.92 6.58
C LEU A 43 10.16 19.93 5.78
N ARG A 44 11.49 19.88 5.90
CA ARG A 44 12.41 20.73 5.14
C ARG A 44 12.28 20.50 3.63
N TRP A 45 12.28 19.24 3.18
CA TRP A 45 12.07 18.92 1.77
C TRP A 45 10.69 19.37 1.27
N ARG A 46 9.63 19.18 2.07
CA ARG A 46 8.29 19.67 1.69
C ARG A 46 8.21 21.20 1.60
N ALA A 47 9.01 21.91 2.40
CA ALA A 47 9.07 23.37 2.36
C ALA A 47 9.91 23.91 1.20
N SER A 48 11.07 23.30 0.91
CA SER A 48 11.99 23.76 -0.13
C SER A 48 11.71 23.18 -1.51
N ASN A 49 11.05 22.01 -1.57
CA ASN A 49 10.89 21.15 -2.75
C ASN A 49 12.19 20.91 -3.54
N SER A 50 13.34 21.00 -2.87
CA SER A 50 14.64 20.87 -3.52
C SER A 50 15.10 19.40 -3.64
N GLU A 51 15.78 19.07 -4.73
CA GLU A 51 16.29 17.70 -4.96
C GLU A 51 17.47 17.37 -4.02
N SER A 52 18.21 18.38 -3.55
CA SER A 52 19.25 18.21 -2.53
C SER A 52 18.66 17.75 -1.20
N ASP A 53 17.57 18.39 -0.73
CA ASP A 53 16.87 18.00 0.50
C ASP A 53 16.20 16.64 0.35
N ARG A 54 15.67 16.34 -0.84
CA ARG A 54 15.12 15.02 -1.16
C ARG A 54 16.18 13.93 -1.09
N SER A 55 17.37 14.20 -1.62
CA SER A 55 18.51 13.26 -1.59
C SER A 55 19.00 13.03 -0.17
N LEU A 56 19.08 14.09 0.65
CA LEU A 56 19.46 14.02 2.04
C LEU A 56 18.44 13.23 2.88
N LEU A 57 17.14 13.45 2.66
CA LEU A 57 16.08 12.64 3.27
C LEU A 57 16.20 11.15 2.88
N ARG A 58 16.43 10.85 1.60
CA ARG A 58 16.60 9.47 1.12
C ARG A 58 17.80 8.79 1.75
N ALA A 59 18.94 9.47 1.81
CA ALA A 59 20.14 8.96 2.47
C ALA A 59 19.86 8.68 3.95
N PHE A 60 19.22 9.62 4.65
CA PHE A 60 18.85 9.48 6.06
C PHE A 60 17.89 8.31 6.31
N ILE A 61 16.88 8.11 5.44
CA ILE A 61 15.95 6.99 5.54
C ILE A 61 16.70 5.65 5.47
N ARG A 62 17.71 5.53 4.60
CA ARG A 62 18.52 4.31 4.48
C ARG A 62 19.26 4.00 5.78
N THR A 63 19.95 4.98 6.35
CA THR A 63 20.65 4.82 7.64
C THR A 63 19.69 4.50 8.78
N TYR A 64 18.55 5.19 8.85
CA TYR A 64 17.51 4.93 9.86
C TYR A 64 16.98 3.50 9.79
N LEU A 65 16.70 2.98 8.59
CA LEU A 65 16.22 1.61 8.42
C LEU A 65 17.26 0.56 8.82
N VAL A 66 18.54 0.80 8.55
CA VAL A 66 19.64 -0.07 9.02
C VAL A 66 19.69 -0.08 10.56
N ALA A 67 19.62 1.09 11.20
CA ALA A 67 19.63 1.21 12.65
C ALA A 67 18.44 0.50 13.31
N ILE A 68 17.22 0.66 12.77
CA ILE A 68 16.03 -0.06 13.26
C ILE A 68 16.23 -1.57 13.17
N ARG A 69 16.73 -2.06 12.03
CA ARG A 69 16.97 -3.50 11.83
C ARG A 69 18.00 -4.03 12.82
N ALA A 70 19.11 -3.31 13.03
CA ALA A 70 20.13 -3.70 14.00
C ALA A 70 19.58 -3.75 15.43
N ALA A 71 18.82 -2.74 15.85
CA ALA A 71 18.20 -2.72 17.18
C ALA A 71 17.15 -3.82 17.37
N PHE A 72 16.39 -4.12 16.31
CA PHE A 72 15.45 -5.24 16.31
C PHE A 72 16.19 -6.58 16.46
N ILE A 73 17.26 -6.80 15.68
CA ILE A 73 18.09 -8.01 15.75
C ILE A 73 18.70 -8.16 17.15
N ALA A 74 19.37 -7.12 17.67
CA ALA A 74 19.96 -7.14 19.01
C ALA A 74 18.91 -7.43 20.10
N SER A 75 17.69 -6.91 19.95
CA SER A 75 16.59 -7.22 20.86
C SER A 75 16.08 -8.67 20.73
N THR A 76 16.12 -9.26 19.53
CA THR A 76 15.74 -10.65 19.32
C THR A 76 16.83 -11.63 19.77
N GLU A 77 18.11 -11.28 19.60
CA GLU A 77 19.26 -12.02 20.13
C GLU A 77 19.27 -12.03 21.66
N SER A 78 18.74 -10.99 22.29
CA SER A 78 18.53 -10.96 23.75
C SER A 78 17.39 -11.88 24.23
N ARG A 79 16.49 -12.34 23.34
CA ARG A 79 15.34 -13.20 23.69
C ARG A 79 14.97 -14.24 22.61
N PRO A 80 15.92 -15.12 22.19
CA PRO A 80 15.65 -16.14 21.18
C PRO A 80 14.48 -17.04 21.58
N THR A 81 14.32 -17.33 22.87
CA THR A 81 13.23 -18.12 23.43
C THR A 81 11.84 -17.54 23.14
N ALA A 82 11.69 -16.21 23.13
CA ALA A 82 10.41 -15.58 22.79
C ALA A 82 10.09 -15.75 21.30
N LEU A 83 11.11 -15.67 20.44
CA LEU A 83 10.97 -15.89 19.00
C LEU A 83 10.57 -17.33 18.72
N PHE A 84 11.25 -18.31 19.32
CA PHE A 84 10.91 -19.74 19.22
C PHE A 84 9.53 -20.06 19.81
N MET A 85 9.11 -19.40 20.89
CA MET A 85 7.77 -19.56 21.46
C MET A 85 6.68 -19.01 20.53
N VAL A 86 6.92 -17.84 19.92
CA VAL A 86 5.99 -17.23 18.97
C VAL A 86 5.91 -18.05 17.69
N THR A 87 7.03 -18.47 17.10
CA THR A 87 7.00 -19.36 15.92
C THR A 87 6.37 -20.71 16.26
N ARG A 88 6.67 -21.30 17.42
CA ARG A 88 5.99 -22.52 17.87
C ARG A 88 4.49 -22.31 18.09
N SER A 89 4.04 -21.15 18.55
CA SER A 89 2.63 -20.80 18.70
C SER A 89 1.94 -20.55 17.35
N LEU A 90 2.65 -19.97 16.39
CA LEU A 90 2.16 -19.75 15.03
C LEU A 90 2.13 -21.03 14.20
N LEU A 91 3.08 -21.94 14.42
CA LEU A 91 3.18 -23.22 13.75
C LEU A 91 2.33 -24.30 14.43
N ASN A 92 2.15 -24.23 15.75
CA ASN A 92 1.11 -24.98 16.46
C ASN A 92 -0.20 -24.20 16.43
N VAL A 93 -0.72 -23.96 15.22
CA VAL A 93 -2.18 -23.95 15.02
C VAL A 93 -2.64 -25.34 15.39
N ARG A 94 -2.89 -25.51 16.69
CA ARG A 94 -3.56 -26.66 17.27
C ARG A 94 -4.73 -26.98 16.35
N GLY A 95 -4.77 -28.23 15.88
CA GLY A 95 -5.93 -28.84 15.25
C GLY A 95 -7.18 -28.63 16.11
N ALA A 96 -7.85 -27.51 15.86
CA ALA A 96 -9.21 -27.22 16.26
C ALA A 96 -9.97 -27.21 14.92
N GLY A 97 -10.71 -28.30 14.73
CA GLY A 97 -11.11 -28.77 13.42
C GLY A 97 -12.10 -27.85 12.72
N GLU A 98 -11.76 -27.53 11.48
CA GLU A 98 -12.54 -28.04 10.36
C GLU A 98 -11.57 -28.69 9.36
N PRO A 99 -11.92 -29.80 8.70
CA PRO A 99 -11.13 -30.30 7.59
C PRO A 99 -11.12 -29.19 6.53
N LEU A 100 -9.97 -28.57 6.27
CA LEU A 100 -9.82 -27.63 5.15
C LEU A 100 -9.96 -28.33 3.78
N GLN A 101 -10.09 -29.66 3.79
CA GLN A 101 -10.43 -30.51 2.65
C GLN A 101 -11.76 -30.04 2.03
N GLY A 102 -11.75 -29.64 0.75
CA GLY A 102 -12.96 -29.22 0.04
C GLY A 102 -13.18 -27.70 -0.01
N ARG A 103 -12.52 -26.90 0.84
CA ARG A 103 -12.73 -25.44 0.88
C ARG A 103 -12.04 -24.71 -0.26
N ALA A 104 -10.89 -25.22 -0.72
CA ALA A 104 -10.21 -24.69 -1.89
C ALA A 104 -11.05 -24.92 -3.15
N GLU A 105 -11.67 -26.10 -3.28
CA GLU A 105 -12.55 -26.48 -4.36
C GLU A 105 -13.82 -25.61 -4.38
N GLN A 106 -14.43 -25.38 -3.20
CA GLN A 106 -15.57 -24.45 -3.06
C GLN A 106 -15.20 -23.01 -3.45
N PHE A 107 -13.99 -22.56 -3.09
CA PHE A 107 -13.51 -21.23 -3.45
C PHE A 107 -13.28 -21.10 -4.96
N VAL A 108 -12.72 -22.12 -5.61
CA VAL A 108 -12.54 -22.18 -7.07
C VAL A 108 -13.89 -22.17 -7.78
N GLN A 109 -14.87 -22.93 -7.29
CA GLN A 109 -16.22 -22.94 -7.86
C GLN A 109 -16.89 -21.56 -7.74
N PHE A 110 -16.83 -20.94 -6.56
CA PHE A 110 -17.38 -19.60 -6.33
C PHE A 110 -16.79 -18.54 -7.27
N LEU A 111 -15.46 -18.55 -7.48
CA LEU A 111 -14.83 -17.62 -8.40
C LEU A 111 -15.25 -17.87 -9.85
N SER A 112 -15.33 -19.14 -10.26
CA SER A 112 -15.74 -19.53 -11.61
C SER A 112 -17.17 -19.04 -11.91
N ASP A 113 -18.10 -19.27 -10.97
CA ASP A 113 -19.49 -18.83 -11.09
C ASP A 113 -19.60 -17.30 -11.15
N LYS A 114 -18.82 -16.60 -10.32
CA LYS A 114 -18.78 -15.13 -10.29
C LYS A 114 -18.25 -14.55 -11.60
N ILE A 115 -17.21 -15.15 -12.18
CA ILE A 115 -16.65 -14.74 -13.46
C ILE A 115 -17.70 -14.96 -14.57
N ALA A 116 -18.33 -16.13 -14.64
CA ALA A 116 -19.37 -16.43 -15.63
C ALA A 116 -20.55 -15.45 -15.56
N ARG A 117 -20.96 -15.03 -14.35
CA ARG A 117 -21.99 -14.00 -14.16
C ARG A 117 -21.56 -12.64 -14.70
N ILE A 118 -20.31 -12.23 -14.49
CA ILE A 118 -19.81 -10.95 -15.00
C ILE A 118 -19.78 -10.95 -16.53
N TRP A 119 -19.36 -12.06 -17.14
CA TRP A 119 -19.35 -12.17 -18.61
C TRP A 119 -20.77 -12.14 -19.19
N THR A 120 -21.71 -12.87 -18.61
CA THR A 120 -23.11 -12.88 -19.07
C THR A 120 -23.82 -11.53 -18.88
N ASP A 121 -23.57 -10.83 -17.77
CA ASP A 121 -24.07 -9.47 -17.53
C ASP A 121 -23.51 -8.49 -18.59
N ARG A 122 -22.21 -8.55 -18.84
CA ARG A 122 -21.54 -7.73 -19.86
C ARG A 122 -22.01 -8.01 -21.29
N ASP A 123 -22.18 -9.28 -21.64
CA ASP A 123 -22.66 -9.68 -22.97
C ASP A 123 -24.13 -9.29 -23.16
N SER A 124 -24.92 -9.25 -22.08
CA SER A 124 -26.30 -8.75 -22.11
C SER A 124 -26.38 -7.24 -22.32
N ASP A 125 -25.45 -6.47 -21.75
CA ASP A 125 -25.32 -5.03 -21.98
C ASP A 125 -24.87 -4.71 -23.42
N TRP A 126 -24.08 -5.59 -24.05
CA TRP A 126 -23.60 -5.43 -25.43
C TRP A 126 -24.61 -5.89 -26.51
N ALA A 127 -25.62 -6.68 -26.13
CA ALA A 127 -26.67 -7.16 -27.03
C ALA A 127 -27.73 -6.09 -27.38
N GLY A 128 -27.71 -4.93 -26.72
CA GLY A 128 -28.45 -3.76 -27.17
C GLY A 128 -27.69 -3.05 -28.28
N PRO A 129 -28.23 -2.87 -29.51
CA PRO A 129 -27.61 -2.05 -30.52
C PRO A 129 -27.72 -0.59 -30.08
N THR A 130 -26.83 -0.17 -29.18
CA THR A 130 -26.63 1.23 -28.86
C THR A 130 -26.00 1.83 -30.10
N LYS A 131 -26.88 2.33 -30.96
CA LYS A 131 -26.61 3.06 -32.20
C LYS A 131 -25.87 4.35 -31.84
N MET A 132 -24.63 4.24 -31.40
CA MET A 132 -23.72 5.38 -31.28
C MET A 132 -23.40 5.81 -32.71
N LYS A 133 -24.10 6.88 -33.09
CA LYS A 133 -23.91 7.65 -34.31
C LYS A 133 -22.43 8.03 -34.38
N GLY A 134 -21.77 7.61 -35.46
CA GLY A 134 -20.32 7.62 -35.61
C GLY A 134 -19.66 8.96 -35.28
N ALA A 135 -18.67 8.89 -34.40
CA ALA A 135 -17.40 9.52 -34.66
C ALA A 135 -16.47 8.41 -35.13
N ASP A 136 -15.81 8.60 -36.28
CA ASP A 136 -14.82 7.68 -36.85
C ASP A 136 -13.66 7.51 -35.86
N LEU A 137 -13.83 6.61 -34.91
CA LEU A 137 -12.73 6.08 -34.12
C LEU A 137 -12.19 4.90 -34.92
N SER A 138 -11.37 5.19 -35.93
CA SER A 138 -10.45 4.19 -36.41
C SER A 138 -9.65 3.70 -35.20
N PRO A 139 -9.51 2.38 -34.98
CA PRO A 139 -8.64 1.87 -33.94
C PRO A 139 -7.22 2.31 -34.32
N VAL A 140 -6.70 3.31 -33.63
CA VAL A 140 -5.30 3.73 -33.76
C VAL A 140 -4.46 2.56 -33.28
N LEU A 141 -3.97 1.78 -34.24
CA LEU A 141 -3.08 0.66 -34.05
C LEU A 141 -1.68 1.25 -33.78
N TRP A 142 -1.25 1.23 -32.52
CA TRP A 142 0.06 1.74 -32.08
C TRP A 142 1.18 0.73 -32.40
N ASP A 143 1.31 0.35 -33.66
CA ASP A 143 2.28 -0.69 -34.07
C ASP A 143 3.69 -0.14 -34.30
N GLU A 144 3.86 1.18 -34.38
CA GLU A 144 5.17 1.80 -34.63
C GLU A 144 5.33 3.10 -33.84
N PHE A 145 6.37 3.17 -33.02
CA PHE A 145 6.79 4.41 -32.35
C PHE A 145 7.82 5.09 -33.24
N GLU A 146 7.49 6.30 -33.70
CA GLU A 146 8.43 7.13 -34.42
C GLU A 146 9.57 7.57 -33.49
N SER A 147 10.81 7.24 -33.84
CA SER A 147 11.98 7.57 -33.02
C SER A 147 12.18 9.09 -32.98
N VAL A 148 12.11 9.67 -31.78
CA VAL A 148 12.34 11.09 -31.58
C VAL A 148 13.84 11.38 -31.72
N THR A 149 14.23 12.19 -32.71
CA THR A 149 15.62 12.63 -32.87
C THR A 149 15.94 13.80 -31.91
N PRO A 150 17.21 14.03 -31.56
CA PRO A 150 17.61 15.12 -30.66
C PRO A 150 17.15 16.49 -31.16
N GLU A 151 17.09 16.70 -32.47
CA GLU A 151 16.65 17.96 -33.09
C GLU A 151 15.16 18.22 -32.86
N ASN A 152 14.34 17.15 -32.76
CA ASN A 152 12.92 17.27 -32.43
C ASN A 152 12.74 17.72 -30.97
N VAL A 153 13.62 17.25 -30.08
CA VAL A 153 13.63 17.67 -28.66
C VAL A 153 14.09 19.13 -28.56
N ASP A 154 15.20 19.49 -29.19
CA ASP A 154 15.73 20.86 -29.16
C ASP A 154 14.77 21.87 -29.78
N ARG A 155 14.06 21.49 -30.85
CA ARG A 155 13.00 22.32 -31.43
C ARG A 155 11.86 22.54 -30.45
N ALA A 156 11.37 21.47 -29.81
CA ALA A 156 10.27 21.57 -28.84
C ALA A 156 10.66 22.42 -27.63
N VAL A 157 11.86 22.21 -27.09
CA VAL A 157 12.41 22.98 -25.97
C VAL A 157 12.65 24.45 -26.37
N GLY A 158 13.10 24.69 -27.60
CA GLY A 158 13.28 26.03 -28.16
C GLY A 158 11.97 26.81 -28.26
N VAL A 159 10.89 26.17 -28.72
CA VAL A 159 9.54 26.78 -28.79
C VAL A 159 9.00 27.14 -27.40
N MET A 160 9.28 26.32 -26.40
CA MET A 160 8.88 26.61 -25.01
C MET A 160 9.69 27.76 -24.41
N SER A 161 10.95 27.92 -24.82
CA SER A 161 11.87 28.93 -24.28
C SER A 161 11.64 30.33 -24.83
N THR A 162 11.02 30.46 -26.01
CA THR A 162 10.70 31.76 -26.63
C THR A 162 9.32 32.31 -26.28
N SER A 163 8.53 31.54 -25.53
CA SER A 163 7.15 31.88 -25.14
C SER A 163 7.05 32.51 -23.73
N THR A 164 8.17 33.00 -23.16
CA THR A 164 8.23 33.74 -21.90
C THR A 164 8.69 35.17 -22.15
#